data_AF-A0AB37KXG7-F1
#
_entry.id   AF-A0AB37KXG7-F1
#
_cell.length_a   1.000
_cell.length_b   1.000
_cell.length_c   1.000
_cell.angle_alpha   90.00
_cell.angle_beta   90.00
_cell.angle_gamma   90.00
#
_symmetry.space_group_name_H-M   'P 1'
#
loop_
_entity.id
_entity.type
_entity.pdbx_description
1 polymer ?
#
loop_
_entity_poly.entity_id
_entity_poly.type
_entity_poly.pdbx_seq_one_letter_code
_entity_poly.pdbx_strand_id
1 'polypeptide(L)'
;MENILSVEETKTRLICELSTVTGFKYLKSGILKKTVKDIVFEINFFSLKWNASGQSIEVNADLRIIYKKYGKLPVDNVIASMSYNPKDGYWYDISTESKLLETKNILEKRFRDTAMDLVKRFDEDYNAAIRYLFFEGFEKYNVYLDFVADNLGQEIIKDKAQQIYEGLSDECKEQVIQYQNGARNKSWMLNRCNLKYIVDNNLFH
;
A
#
# COMPACT_ATOMS: atom_id res chain seq x y z
N MET A 1 -12.18 -7.36 36.65
CA MET A 1 -10.94 -7.18 35.90
C MET A 1 -11.18 -7.77 34.53
N GLU A 2 -11.19 -6.96 33.47
CA GLU A 2 -11.22 -7.49 32.11
C GLU A 2 -9.92 -8.28 31.89
N ASN A 3 -10.04 -9.54 31.46
CA ASN A 3 -8.87 -10.36 31.15
C ASN A 3 -8.11 -9.70 30.00
N ILE A 4 -6.88 -9.24 30.28
CA ILE A 4 -5.95 -8.80 29.24
C ILE A 4 -5.61 -10.06 28.43
N LEU A 5 -6.21 -10.18 27.24
CA LEU A 5 -5.85 -11.20 26.25
C LEU A 5 -4.37 -11.05 25.91
N SER A 6 -3.64 -12.15 25.67
CA SER A 6 -2.24 -12.01 25.28
C SER A 6 -2.14 -11.28 23.93
N VAL A 7 -1.13 -10.41 23.78
CA VAL A 7 -0.90 -9.59 22.59
C VAL A 7 -0.91 -10.42 21.30
N GLU A 8 -0.32 -11.60 21.34
CA GLU A 8 -0.22 -12.53 20.21
C GLU A 8 -1.59 -13.13 19.88
N GLU A 9 -2.36 -13.54 20.89
CA GLU A 9 -3.70 -14.11 20.73
C GLU A 9 -4.68 -13.08 20.18
N THR A 10 -4.68 -11.85 20.70
CA THR A 10 -5.58 -10.78 20.25
C THR A 10 -5.35 -10.41 18.78
N LYS A 11 -4.07 -10.29 18.37
CA LYS A 11 -3.73 -10.03 16.97
C LYS A 11 -4.07 -11.21 16.07
N THR A 12 -3.71 -12.42 16.48
CA THR A 12 -4.00 -13.62 15.72
C THR A 12 -5.50 -13.76 15.52
N ARG A 13 -6.30 -13.52 16.56
CA ARG A 13 -7.76 -13.54 16.50
C ARG A 13 -8.28 -12.50 15.51
N LEU A 14 -7.83 -11.24 15.60
CA LEU A 14 -8.21 -10.18 14.65
C LEU A 14 -7.96 -10.61 13.20
N ILE A 15 -6.74 -11.08 12.91
CA ILE A 15 -6.33 -11.44 11.55
C ILE A 15 -7.07 -12.68 11.06
N CYS A 16 -7.30 -13.69 11.92
CA CYS A 16 -8.08 -14.88 11.57
C CYS A 16 -9.54 -14.55 11.25
N GLU A 17 -10.17 -13.67 12.04
CA GLU A 17 -11.54 -13.23 11.77
C GLU A 17 -11.62 -12.44 10.45
N LEU A 18 -10.68 -11.51 10.21
CA LEU A 18 -10.59 -10.77 8.94
C LEU A 18 -10.26 -11.69 7.74
N SER A 19 -9.44 -12.73 7.93
CA SER A 19 -9.15 -13.76 6.92
C SER A 19 -10.42 -14.49 6.51
N THR A 20 -11.25 -14.87 7.48
CA THR A 20 -12.53 -15.56 7.24
C THR A 20 -13.47 -14.69 6.42
N VAL A 21 -13.59 -13.42 6.78
CA VAL A 21 -14.53 -12.51 6.12
C VAL A 21 -14.07 -12.12 4.71
N THR A 22 -12.77 -11.88 4.52
CA THR A 22 -12.22 -11.45 3.23
C THR A 22 -12.00 -12.62 2.26
N GLY A 23 -11.86 -13.85 2.77
CA GLY A 23 -11.40 -15.00 2.00
C GLY A 23 -9.92 -14.93 1.61
N PHE A 24 -9.16 -13.98 2.19
CA PHE A 24 -7.71 -13.87 1.96
C PHE A 24 -6.99 -14.88 2.84
N LYS A 25 -5.95 -15.53 2.30
CA LYS A 25 -5.18 -16.52 3.04
C LYS A 25 -4.35 -15.85 4.13
N TYR A 26 -4.54 -16.23 5.38
CA TYR A 26 -3.66 -15.84 6.47
C TYR A 26 -2.30 -16.57 6.39
N LEU A 27 -1.21 -15.81 6.46
CA LEU A 27 0.16 -16.29 6.56
C LEU A 27 0.71 -16.02 7.97
N LYS A 28 1.51 -16.95 8.50
CA LYS A 28 2.12 -16.87 9.85
C LYS A 28 2.94 -15.59 10.11
N SER A 29 3.31 -14.85 9.08
CA SER A 29 3.98 -13.56 9.16
C SER A 29 3.07 -12.38 9.49
N GLY A 30 1.80 -12.60 9.86
CA GLY A 30 0.84 -11.50 10.12
C GLY A 30 0.30 -10.86 8.84
N ILE A 31 0.19 -11.63 7.75
CA ILE A 31 -0.22 -11.13 6.43
C ILE A 31 -1.48 -11.83 5.94
N LEU A 32 -2.45 -11.07 5.42
CA LEU A 32 -3.54 -11.61 4.61
C LEU A 32 -3.18 -11.47 3.13
N LYS A 33 -3.22 -12.58 2.40
CA LYS A 33 -2.77 -12.65 1.00
C LYS A 33 -3.85 -13.16 0.06
N LYS A 34 -4.02 -12.48 -1.07
CA LYS A 34 -4.78 -12.94 -2.23
C LYS A 34 -3.94 -12.77 -3.49
N THR A 35 -4.13 -13.65 -4.45
CA THR A 35 -3.44 -13.58 -5.74
C THR A 35 -4.48 -13.68 -6.84
N VAL A 36 -4.37 -12.78 -7.82
CA VAL A 36 -5.16 -12.78 -9.05
C VAL A 36 -4.16 -12.65 -10.19
N LYS A 37 -4.00 -13.72 -10.97
CA LYS A 37 -3.00 -13.81 -12.05
C LYS A 37 -1.60 -13.42 -11.52
N ASP A 38 -1.02 -12.35 -12.08
CA ASP A 38 0.31 -11.83 -11.74
C ASP A 38 0.30 -10.77 -10.63
N ILE A 39 -0.88 -10.43 -10.09
CA ILE A 39 -1.03 -9.44 -9.02
C ILE A 39 -1.22 -10.15 -7.68
N VAL A 40 -0.47 -9.71 -6.68
CA VAL A 40 -0.59 -10.17 -5.30
C VAL A 40 -1.06 -9.01 -4.44
N PHE A 41 -2.13 -9.23 -3.70
CA PHE A 41 -2.64 -8.32 -2.67
C PHE A 41 -2.18 -8.84 -1.32
N GLU A 42 -1.48 -8.00 -0.57
CA GLU A 42 -1.02 -8.31 0.79
C GLU A 42 -1.49 -7.21 1.74
N ILE A 43 -2.25 -7.59 2.75
CA ILE A 43 -2.57 -6.73 3.88
C ILE A 43 -1.63 -7.12 5.02
N ASN A 44 -0.70 -6.23 5.34
CA ASN A 44 0.36 -6.44 6.31
C ASN A 44 -0.07 -5.83 7.65
N PHE A 45 -0.10 -6.62 8.71
CA PHE A 45 -0.44 -6.12 10.05
C PHE A 45 0.83 -5.84 10.84
N PHE A 46 0.87 -4.66 11.45
CA PHE A 46 1.96 -4.20 12.30
C PHE A 46 1.47 -3.99 13.71
N SER A 47 2.39 -3.92 14.65
CA SER A 47 2.07 -3.67 16.04
C SER A 47 3.17 -2.92 16.76
N LEU A 48 2.78 -2.16 17.78
CA LEU A 48 3.74 -1.42 18.59
C LEU A 48 4.62 -2.32 19.45
N LYS A 49 5.86 -1.88 19.63
CA LYS A 49 6.83 -2.49 20.55
C LYS A 49 6.33 -2.44 22.00
N TRP A 50 5.58 -1.39 22.34
CA TRP A 50 4.98 -1.19 23.66
C TRP A 50 3.87 -2.18 24.00
N ASN A 51 3.37 -2.95 23.03
CA ASN A 51 2.42 -4.03 23.34
C ASN A 51 3.01 -5.03 24.34
N ALA A 52 4.34 -5.22 24.36
CA ALA A 52 5.02 -6.10 25.30
C ALA A 52 4.98 -5.64 26.77
N SER A 53 4.68 -4.37 27.05
CA SER A 53 4.54 -3.86 28.44
C SER A 53 3.16 -4.10 29.04
N GLY A 54 2.20 -4.63 28.26
CA GLY A 54 0.83 -4.91 28.71
C GLY A 54 -0.02 -3.66 28.99
N GLN A 55 0.45 -2.47 28.60
CA GLN A 55 -0.24 -1.20 28.83
C GLN A 55 -1.32 -0.92 27.77
N SER A 56 -1.06 -1.28 26.52
CA SER A 56 -1.97 -1.19 25.39
C SER A 56 -1.63 -2.29 24.37
N ILE A 57 -2.62 -2.79 23.64
CA ILE A 57 -2.43 -3.68 22.50
C ILE A 57 -2.84 -2.89 21.26
N GLU A 58 -1.87 -2.51 20.46
CA GLU A 58 -2.09 -1.64 19.31
C GLU A 58 -1.72 -2.32 17.99
N VAL A 59 -2.50 -2.04 16.94
CA VAL A 59 -2.35 -2.63 15.61
C VAL A 59 -2.53 -1.59 14.50
N ASN A 60 -1.82 -1.77 13.39
CA ASN A 60 -2.03 -1.05 12.15
C ASN A 60 -2.00 -2.05 10.98
N ALA A 61 -2.54 -1.69 9.83
CA ALA A 61 -2.49 -2.50 8.63
C ALA A 61 -2.18 -1.67 7.37
N ASP A 62 -1.40 -2.23 6.45
CA ASP A 62 -1.14 -1.63 5.14
C ASP A 62 -1.49 -2.59 4.01
N LEU A 63 -2.20 -2.09 2.99
CA LEU A 63 -2.35 -2.77 1.70
C LEU A 63 -1.10 -2.55 0.85
N ARG A 64 -0.56 -3.63 0.31
CA ARG A 64 0.45 -3.64 -0.75
C ARG A 64 -0.05 -4.47 -1.93
N ILE A 65 0.08 -3.91 -3.12
CA ILE A 65 -0.24 -4.57 -4.38
C ILE A 65 1.06 -4.79 -5.11
N ILE A 66 1.38 -6.05 -5.40
CA ILE A 66 2.67 -6.48 -5.91
C ILE A 66 2.50 -7.09 -7.30
N TYR A 67 3.33 -6.69 -8.25
CA TYR A 67 3.35 -7.27 -9.60
C TYR A 67 4.48 -8.29 -9.74
N LYS A 68 4.12 -9.57 -9.91
CA LYS A 68 5.09 -10.68 -9.93
C LYS A 68 6.08 -10.62 -11.08
N LYS A 69 5.72 -9.99 -12.21
CA LYS A 69 6.58 -9.95 -13.40
C LYS A 69 7.83 -9.10 -13.22
N TYR A 70 7.84 -8.17 -12.26
CA TYR A 70 9.03 -7.38 -11.93
C TYR A 70 10.15 -8.20 -11.28
N GLY A 71 9.93 -9.49 -11.00
CA GLY A 71 10.98 -10.46 -10.68
C GLY A 71 11.17 -10.66 -9.17
N LYS A 72 12.37 -11.07 -8.75
CA LYS A 72 12.75 -11.16 -7.34
C LYS A 72 13.70 -10.02 -6.97
N LEU A 73 13.68 -9.64 -5.69
CA LEU A 73 14.48 -8.58 -5.06
C LEU A 73 15.91 -8.48 -5.63
N PRO A 74 16.46 -7.26 -5.74
CA PRO A 74 16.13 -6.09 -4.91
C PRO A 74 15.01 -5.17 -5.43
N VAL A 75 14.38 -5.50 -6.57
CA VAL A 75 13.31 -4.67 -7.13
C VAL A 75 12.11 -4.65 -6.17
N ASP A 76 11.75 -3.46 -5.69
CA ASP A 76 10.48 -3.25 -5.02
C ASP A 76 9.38 -3.46 -6.05
N ASN A 77 8.68 -4.59 -5.94
CA ASN A 77 7.61 -4.97 -6.87
C ASN A 77 6.25 -4.38 -6.47
N VAL A 78 6.19 -3.55 -5.42
CA VAL A 78 4.96 -2.88 -5.01
C VAL A 78 4.58 -1.85 -6.08
N ILE A 79 3.43 -2.03 -6.69
CA ILE A 79 2.91 -1.15 -7.76
C ILE A 79 1.88 -0.15 -7.24
N ALA A 80 1.35 -0.40 -6.05
CA ALA A 80 0.38 0.45 -5.37
C ALA A 80 0.32 0.04 -3.88
N SER A 81 0.06 0.99 -3.00
CA SER A 81 -0.05 0.78 -1.57
C SER A 81 -0.95 1.81 -0.89
N MET A 82 -1.57 1.42 0.22
CA MET A 82 -2.41 2.30 1.03
C MET A 82 -2.36 1.87 2.49
N SER A 83 -2.26 2.84 3.40
CA SER A 83 -2.34 2.57 4.84
C SER A 83 -3.79 2.57 5.35
N TYR A 84 -4.10 1.62 6.21
CA TYR A 84 -5.35 1.55 6.94
C TYR A 84 -5.29 2.26 8.29
N ASN A 85 -4.50 3.33 8.43
CA ASN A 85 -4.42 4.10 9.68
C ASN A 85 -5.81 4.56 10.16
N PRO A 86 -6.05 4.64 11.48
CA PRO A 86 -7.25 5.29 12.01
C PRO A 86 -7.29 6.78 11.61
N LYS A 87 -8.47 7.38 11.69
CA LYS A 87 -8.68 8.77 11.26
C LYS A 87 -7.83 9.77 12.06
N ASP A 88 -7.72 9.55 13.37
CA ASP A 88 -7.11 10.49 14.31
C ASP A 88 -5.83 9.93 14.95
N GLY A 89 -5.10 9.07 14.23
CA GLY A 89 -3.87 8.50 14.75
C GLY A 89 -3.21 7.51 13.79
N TYR A 90 -2.22 6.77 14.30
CA TYR A 90 -1.50 5.76 13.51
C TYR A 90 -1.84 4.33 13.92
N TRP A 91 -2.31 4.10 15.15
CA TRP A 91 -2.57 2.77 15.69
C TRP A 91 -4.01 2.63 16.18
N TYR A 92 -4.65 1.50 15.86
CA TYR A 92 -5.88 1.08 16.51
C TYR A 92 -5.56 0.43 17.85
N ASP A 93 -6.28 0.83 18.90
CA ASP A 93 -6.26 0.13 20.17
C ASP A 93 -7.21 -1.08 20.09
N ILE A 94 -6.72 -2.27 20.43
CA ILE A 94 -7.46 -3.54 20.49
C ILE A 94 -7.34 -4.21 21.86
N SER A 95 -7.03 -3.43 22.91
CA SER A 95 -6.74 -3.94 24.26
C SER A 95 -7.93 -4.60 24.96
N THR A 96 -9.15 -4.27 24.55
CA THR A 96 -10.40 -4.82 25.12
C THR A 96 -11.24 -5.47 24.03
N GLU A 97 -12.14 -6.38 24.40
CA GLU A 97 -13.01 -7.08 23.45
C GLU A 97 -13.84 -6.11 22.61
N SER A 98 -14.37 -5.04 23.23
CA SER A 98 -15.16 -4.03 22.52
C SER A 98 -14.31 -3.28 21.48
N LYS A 99 -13.07 -2.92 21.83
CA LYS A 99 -12.15 -2.21 20.93
C LYS A 99 -11.65 -3.11 19.79
N LEU A 100 -11.42 -4.39 20.10
CA LEU A 100 -11.09 -5.41 19.09
C LEU A 100 -12.22 -5.55 18.07
N LEU A 101 -13.47 -5.68 18.54
CA LEU A 101 -14.64 -5.82 17.67
C LEU A 101 -14.88 -4.57 16.81
N GLU A 102 -14.75 -3.38 17.41
CA GLU A 102 -14.86 -2.11 16.68
C GLU A 102 -13.80 -2.00 15.58
N THR A 103 -12.53 -2.25 15.93
CA THR A 103 -11.41 -2.23 14.99
C THR A 103 -11.62 -3.22 13.85
N LYS A 104 -12.06 -4.44 14.16
CA LYS A 104 -12.42 -5.44 13.16
C LYS A 104 -13.47 -4.91 12.19
N ASN A 105 -14.58 -4.37 12.68
CA ASN A 105 -15.68 -3.89 11.84
C ASN A 105 -15.23 -2.74 10.92
N ILE A 106 -14.39 -1.83 11.42
CA ILE A 106 -13.79 -0.74 10.64
C ILE A 106 -12.89 -1.32 9.54
N LEU A 107 -11.96 -2.20 9.89
CA LEU A 107 -11.02 -2.80 8.93
C LEU A 107 -11.75 -3.64 7.90
N GLU A 108 -12.74 -4.44 8.31
CA GLU A 108 -13.57 -5.23 7.42
C GLU A 108 -14.23 -4.35 6.35
N LYS A 109 -14.92 -3.28 6.76
CA LYS A 109 -15.55 -2.35 5.83
C LYS A 109 -14.52 -1.75 4.87
N ARG A 110 -13.39 -1.29 5.39
CA ARG A 110 -12.32 -0.71 4.56
C ARG A 110 -11.74 -1.72 3.59
N PHE A 111 -11.57 -2.99 3.98
CA PHE A 111 -11.05 -4.04 3.11
C PHE A 111 -12.03 -4.36 1.99
N ARG A 112 -13.34 -4.39 2.29
CA ARG A 112 -14.40 -4.54 1.27
C ARG A 112 -14.33 -3.41 0.23
N ASP A 113 -14.24 -2.17 0.69
CA ASP A 113 -14.23 -0.96 -0.17
C ASP A 113 -12.89 -0.70 -0.88
N THR A 114 -11.88 -1.56 -0.66
CA THR A 114 -10.53 -1.38 -1.23
C THR A 114 -9.95 -2.69 -1.77
N ALA A 115 -9.29 -3.49 -0.93
CA ALA A 115 -8.55 -4.67 -1.35
C ALA A 115 -9.46 -5.70 -2.04
N MET A 116 -10.67 -5.94 -1.53
CA MET A 116 -11.61 -6.89 -2.13
C MET A 116 -12.22 -6.36 -3.43
N ASP A 117 -12.58 -5.07 -3.49
CA ASP A 117 -13.04 -4.42 -4.72
C ASP A 117 -11.96 -4.48 -5.82
N LEU A 118 -10.71 -4.15 -5.49
CA LEU A 118 -9.59 -4.26 -6.43
C LEU A 118 -9.35 -5.71 -6.88
N VAL A 119 -9.39 -6.68 -5.97
CA VAL A 119 -9.30 -8.11 -6.32
C VAL A 119 -10.37 -8.47 -7.35
N LYS A 120 -11.62 -8.05 -7.12
CA LYS A 120 -12.73 -8.31 -8.04
C LYS A 120 -12.47 -7.67 -9.42
N ARG A 121 -12.09 -6.39 -9.45
CA ARG A 121 -11.77 -5.67 -10.71
C ARG A 121 -10.68 -6.38 -11.51
N PHE A 122 -9.59 -6.78 -10.86
CA PHE A 122 -8.48 -7.48 -11.55
C PHE A 122 -8.86 -8.89 -12.03
N ASP A 123 -9.80 -9.54 -11.35
CA ASP A 123 -10.31 -10.85 -11.76
C ASP A 123 -11.20 -10.72 -13.00
N GLU A 124 -12.09 -9.72 -13.01
CA GLU A 124 -13.03 -9.41 -14.09
C GLU A 124 -12.33 -8.87 -15.36
N ASP A 125 -11.58 -7.78 -15.23
CA ASP A 125 -10.84 -7.15 -16.34
C ASP A 125 -9.55 -6.51 -15.85
N TYR A 126 -8.43 -7.14 -16.24
CA TYR A 126 -7.10 -6.72 -15.84
C TYR A 126 -6.75 -5.31 -16.32
N ASN A 127 -7.06 -4.96 -17.56
CA ASN A 127 -6.70 -3.66 -18.12
C ASN A 127 -7.61 -2.56 -17.59
N ALA A 128 -8.90 -2.85 -17.41
CA ALA A 128 -9.83 -1.91 -16.78
C ALA A 128 -9.46 -1.64 -15.31
N ALA A 129 -8.98 -2.65 -14.57
CA ALA A 129 -8.51 -2.47 -13.20
C ALA A 129 -7.28 -1.55 -13.11
N ILE A 130 -6.33 -1.66 -14.05
CA ILE A 130 -5.18 -0.76 -14.12
C ILE A 130 -5.62 0.67 -14.45
N ARG A 131 -6.57 0.83 -15.38
CA ARG A 131 -7.17 2.14 -15.68
C ARG A 131 -7.86 2.73 -14.46
N TYR A 132 -8.62 1.95 -13.70
CA TYR A 132 -9.23 2.39 -12.44
C TYR A 132 -8.16 2.86 -11.44
N LEU A 133 -7.10 2.06 -11.23
CA LEU A 133 -5.99 2.46 -10.36
C LEU A 133 -5.37 3.79 -10.80
N PHE A 134 -5.17 3.98 -12.10
CA PHE A 134 -4.52 5.19 -12.62
C PHE A 134 -5.42 6.44 -12.60
N PHE A 135 -6.68 6.33 -13.04
CA PHE A 135 -7.54 7.51 -13.19
C PHE A 135 -8.30 7.86 -11.90
N GLU A 136 -8.70 6.87 -11.12
CA GLU A 136 -9.52 7.07 -9.92
C GLU A 136 -8.75 6.78 -8.63
N GLY A 137 -7.81 5.83 -8.69
CA GLY A 137 -7.11 5.30 -7.53
C GLY A 137 -5.74 5.90 -7.24
N PHE A 138 -5.22 6.82 -8.07
CA PHE A 138 -3.79 7.12 -8.10
C PHE A 138 -3.23 7.58 -6.76
N GLU A 139 -3.82 8.64 -6.19
CA GLU A 139 -3.40 9.19 -4.90
C GLU A 139 -3.79 8.27 -3.75
N LYS A 140 -4.97 7.66 -3.83
CA LYS A 140 -5.50 6.76 -2.80
C LYS A 140 -4.59 5.55 -2.57
N TYR A 141 -4.07 4.98 -3.65
CA TYR A 141 -3.25 3.77 -3.62
C TYR A 141 -1.79 4.03 -3.97
N ASN A 142 -1.30 5.27 -3.93
CA ASN A 142 0.10 5.61 -4.23
C ASN A 142 0.64 4.84 -5.45
N VAL A 143 -0.07 4.93 -6.58
CA VAL A 143 0.18 4.08 -7.75
C VAL A 143 1.49 4.46 -8.43
N TYR A 144 2.28 3.46 -8.81
CA TYR A 144 3.53 3.67 -9.53
C TYR A 144 3.29 3.80 -11.05
N LEU A 145 3.85 4.85 -11.65
CA LEU A 145 3.67 5.18 -13.07
C LEU A 145 4.34 4.18 -14.02
N ASP A 146 5.45 3.58 -13.61
CA ASP A 146 6.14 2.55 -14.41
C ASP A 146 5.23 1.33 -14.67
N PHE A 147 4.47 0.89 -13.66
CA PHE A 147 3.51 -0.19 -13.81
C PHE A 147 2.39 0.18 -14.78
N VAL A 148 1.89 1.41 -14.71
CA VAL A 148 0.87 1.87 -15.65
C VAL A 148 1.45 1.94 -17.07
N ALA A 149 2.65 2.49 -17.24
CA ALA A 149 3.32 2.57 -18.53
C ALA A 149 3.61 1.20 -19.14
N ASP A 150 4.08 0.24 -18.36
CA ASP A 150 4.42 -1.11 -18.82
C ASP A 150 3.19 -1.90 -19.32
N ASN A 151 2.00 -1.59 -18.79
CA ASN A 151 0.78 -2.34 -19.12
C ASN A 151 -0.17 -1.58 -20.07
N LEU A 152 -0.19 -0.24 -20.02
CA LEU A 152 -1.10 0.60 -20.81
C LEU A 152 -0.39 1.54 -21.79
N GLY A 153 0.95 1.60 -21.75
CA GLY A 153 1.78 2.46 -22.60
C GLY A 153 2.14 3.79 -21.96
N GLN A 154 3.29 4.36 -22.33
CA GLN A 154 3.78 5.62 -21.75
C GLN A 154 2.90 6.84 -22.08
N GLU A 155 2.19 6.84 -23.21
CA GLU A 155 1.34 7.98 -23.60
C GLU A 155 0.26 8.29 -22.56
N ILE A 156 -0.31 7.27 -21.91
CA ILE A 156 -1.41 7.47 -20.96
C ILE A 156 -0.97 8.20 -19.69
N ILE A 157 0.32 8.14 -19.35
CA ILE A 157 0.85 8.69 -18.10
C ILE A 157 1.44 10.10 -18.25
N LYS A 158 1.60 10.62 -19.48
CA LYS A 158 2.30 11.89 -19.73
C LYS A 158 1.69 13.06 -18.97
N ASP A 159 0.37 13.23 -19.04
CA ASP A 159 -0.31 14.33 -18.34
C ASP A 159 -0.13 14.22 -16.83
N LYS A 160 -0.16 13.00 -16.29
CA LYS A 160 0.04 12.78 -14.85
C LYS A 160 1.49 13.01 -14.43
N ALA A 161 2.45 12.60 -15.26
CA ALA A 161 3.87 12.86 -15.05
C ALA A 161 4.17 14.36 -15.02
N GLN A 162 3.61 15.10 -15.98
CA GLN A 162 3.70 16.56 -16.04
C GLN A 162 3.09 17.20 -14.78
N GLN A 163 1.87 16.81 -14.39
CA GLN A 163 1.21 17.32 -13.19
C GLN A 163 2.05 17.09 -11.92
N ILE A 164 2.67 15.91 -11.78
CA ILE A 164 3.53 15.60 -10.64
C ILE A 164 4.77 16.51 -10.64
N TYR A 165 5.39 16.72 -11.79
CA TYR A 165 6.57 17.59 -11.90
C TYR A 165 6.23 19.07 -11.63
N GLU A 166 5.13 19.57 -12.20
CA GLU A 166 4.69 20.94 -12.02
C GLU A 166 4.36 21.26 -10.56
N GLY A 167 3.76 20.29 -9.86
CA GLY A 167 3.42 20.36 -8.44
C GLY A 167 4.62 20.27 -7.47
N LEU A 168 5.84 20.04 -7.96
CA LEU A 168 7.04 20.10 -7.13
C LEU A 168 7.33 21.53 -6.66
N SER A 169 7.87 21.65 -5.45
CA SER A 169 8.47 22.91 -4.99
C SER A 169 9.72 23.27 -5.81
N ASP A 170 10.10 24.55 -5.81
CA ASP A 170 11.30 25.03 -6.51
C ASP A 170 12.57 24.30 -6.04
N GLU A 171 12.71 24.06 -4.73
CA GLU A 171 13.81 23.25 -4.18
C GLU A 171 13.83 21.83 -4.77
N CYS A 172 12.66 21.19 -4.92
CA CYS A 172 12.59 19.86 -5.53
C CYS A 172 12.95 19.89 -7.01
N LYS A 173 12.56 20.94 -7.76
CA LYS A 173 12.95 21.12 -9.17
C LYS A 173 14.46 21.34 -9.30
N GLU A 174 15.09 22.09 -8.40
CA GLU A 174 16.55 22.20 -8.34
C GLU A 174 17.22 20.84 -8.06
N GLN A 175 16.66 20.03 -7.16
CA GLN A 175 17.16 18.67 -6.91
C GLN A 175 17.07 17.78 -8.16
N VAL A 176 16.03 17.95 -9.00
CA VAL A 176 15.93 17.23 -10.29
C VAL A 176 17.11 17.58 -11.20
N ILE A 177 17.44 18.87 -11.33
CA ILE A 177 18.59 19.33 -12.13
C ILE A 177 19.89 18.74 -11.57
N GLN A 178 20.09 18.76 -10.26
CA GLN A 178 21.26 18.15 -9.61
C GLN A 178 21.35 16.64 -9.89
N TYR A 179 20.22 15.93 -9.84
CA TYR A 179 20.15 14.49 -10.12
C TYR A 179 20.52 14.17 -11.58
N GLN A 180 20.03 14.97 -12.54
CA GLN A 180 20.40 14.87 -13.96
C GLN A 180 21.91 15.12 -14.14
N ASN A 181 22.51 15.97 -13.31
CA ASN A 181 23.97 16.21 -13.26
C ASN A 181 24.76 15.17 -12.45
N GLY A 182 24.12 14.08 -12.00
CA GLY A 182 24.79 12.96 -11.35
C GLY A 182 24.69 12.91 -9.81
N ALA A 183 23.98 13.84 -9.17
CA ALA A 183 23.78 13.78 -7.72
C ALA A 183 22.96 12.53 -7.30
N ARG A 184 23.34 11.89 -6.20
CA ARG A 184 22.67 10.70 -5.64
C ARG A 184 22.60 10.77 -4.10
N ASN A 185 22.11 11.90 -3.59
CA ASN A 185 22.16 12.25 -2.16
C ASN A 185 20.78 12.40 -1.49
N LYS A 186 19.68 12.28 -2.23
CA LYS A 186 18.31 12.31 -1.70
C LYS A 186 17.65 10.93 -1.81
N SER A 187 16.72 10.64 -0.89
CA SER A 187 16.03 9.35 -0.86
C SER A 187 15.32 9.01 -2.18
N TRP A 188 14.64 9.99 -2.80
CA TRP A 188 13.93 9.78 -4.06
C TRP A 188 14.89 9.48 -5.23
N MET A 189 16.15 9.94 -5.17
CA MET A 189 17.16 9.68 -6.22
C MET A 189 17.70 8.25 -6.16
N LEU A 190 17.65 7.64 -4.98
CA LEU A 190 18.21 6.30 -4.70
C LEU A 190 17.14 5.21 -4.83
N ASN A 191 15.91 5.51 -4.42
CA ASN A 191 14.82 4.55 -4.34
C ASN A 191 13.84 4.69 -5.51
N ARG A 192 13.20 3.59 -5.90
CA ARG A 192 12.13 3.59 -6.90
C ARG A 192 10.99 4.50 -6.42
N CYS A 193 10.59 5.46 -7.25
CA CYS A 193 9.44 6.33 -7.02
C CYS A 193 9.00 6.97 -8.34
N ASN A 194 7.81 7.58 -8.33
CA ASN A 194 7.27 8.25 -9.52
C ASN A 194 8.18 9.38 -10.01
N LEU A 195 8.72 10.22 -9.11
CA LEU A 195 9.61 11.31 -9.52
C LEU A 195 10.87 10.78 -10.22
N LYS A 196 11.52 9.75 -9.66
CA LYS A 196 12.68 9.13 -10.29
C LYS A 196 12.35 8.56 -11.67
N TYR A 197 11.23 7.85 -11.79
CA TYR A 197 10.79 7.30 -13.07
C TYR A 197 10.51 8.39 -14.11
N ILE A 198 9.84 9.48 -13.72
CA ILE A 198 9.58 10.65 -14.57
C ILE A 198 10.90 11.24 -15.09
N VAL A 199 11.88 11.42 -14.21
CA VAL A 199 13.16 12.03 -14.56
C VAL A 199 14.04 11.12 -15.42
N ASP A 200 14.14 9.83 -15.07
CA ASP A 200 14.93 8.86 -15.81
C ASP A 200 14.41 8.62 -17.24
N ASN A 201 13.12 8.90 -17.49
CA ASN A 201 12.46 8.69 -18.79
C ASN A 201 12.09 10.00 -19.51
N ASN A 202 12.52 11.17 -19.01
CA ASN A 202 12.22 12.49 -19.59
C ASN A 202 10.72 12.72 -19.87
N LEU A 203 9.86 12.36 -18.90
CA LEU A 203 8.39 12.40 -19.05
C LEU A 203 7.77 13.75 -18.64
N PHE A 204 8.57 14.81 -18.63
CA PHE A 204 8.15 16.15 -18.27
C PHE A 204 8.80 17.14 -19.25
N HIS A 205 8.02 18.13 -19.71
CA HIS A 205 8.42 19.12 -20.71
C HIS A 205 7.97 20.52 -20.31
#